data_AF-A0A5C8WVJ2-F1
#
_entry.id   AF-A0A5C8WVJ2-F1
#
_cell.length_a   1.000
_cell.length_b   1.000
_cell.length_c   1.000
_cell.angle_alpha   90.00
_cell.angle_beta   90.00
_cell.angle_gamma   90.00
#
_symmetry.space_group_name_H-M   'P 1'
#
loop_
_entity.id
_entity.type
_entity.pdbx_description
1 polymer ?
#
loop_
_entity_poly.entity_id
_entity_poly.type
_entity_poly.pdbx_seq_one_letter_code
_entity_poly.pdbx_strand_id
1 'polypeptide(L)'
;MRKYESACQARLILPPSKKQIVPTPIQRGLNVEAWTASGSIEWHLATVWSFELGHLVLDAAATLYPDQELTLRQACRVIAKREKPE
;
A
#
# COMPACT_ATOMS: atom_id res chain seq x y z
N MET A 1 56.25 14.34 -43.77
CA MET A 1 55.62 13.29 -42.93
C MET A 1 55.35 13.87 -41.54
N ARG A 2 54.11 14.26 -41.22
CA ARG A 2 53.72 14.62 -39.84
C ARG A 2 53.29 13.33 -39.15
N LYS A 3 54.04 12.95 -38.10
CA LYS A 3 54.13 11.58 -37.61
C LYS A 3 53.26 11.27 -36.38
N TYR A 4 52.43 12.20 -35.90
CA TYR A 4 51.65 11.98 -34.67
C TYR A 4 50.40 12.87 -34.62
N GLU A 5 49.33 12.45 -35.25
CA GLU A 5 47.97 12.85 -34.84
C GLU A 5 47.22 11.58 -34.48
N SER A 6 47.54 11.03 -33.31
CA SER A 6 46.75 9.97 -32.69
C SER A 6 45.47 10.61 -32.14
N ALA A 7 44.37 10.48 -32.89
CA ALA A 7 43.05 10.93 -32.46
C ALA A 7 42.63 10.22 -31.17
N CYS A 8 42.46 10.97 -30.08
CA CYS A 8 41.92 10.47 -28.83
C CYS A 8 40.39 10.41 -28.94
N GLN A 9 39.84 9.23 -29.22
CA GLN A 9 38.40 9.00 -29.14
C GLN A 9 38.02 8.64 -27.69
N ALA A 10 37.51 9.62 -26.96
CA ALA A 10 36.88 9.37 -25.67
C ALA A 10 35.40 9.01 -25.87
N ARG A 11 34.98 7.82 -25.40
CA ARG A 11 33.58 7.39 -25.42
C ARG A 11 32.96 7.62 -24.04
N LEU A 12 31.96 8.49 -23.97
CA LEU A 12 31.13 8.64 -22.77
C LEU A 12 30.10 7.51 -22.73
N ILE A 13 30.22 6.62 -21.74
CA ILE A 13 29.18 5.64 -21.43
C ILE A 13 28.29 6.28 -20.35
N LEU A 14 27.10 6.71 -20.75
CA LEU A 14 26.11 7.18 -19.79
C LEU A 14 25.57 5.98 -18.99
N PRO A 15 25.39 6.12 -17.67
CA PRO A 15 24.73 5.09 -16.89
C PRO A 15 23.32 4.86 -17.44
N PRO A 16 22.80 3.62 -17.39
CA PRO A 16 21.42 3.34 -17.80
C PRO A 16 20.49 4.24 -17.01
N SER A 17 19.52 4.85 -17.70
CA SER A 17 18.46 5.64 -17.05
C SER A 17 17.85 4.79 -15.93
N LYS A 18 17.69 5.38 -14.73
CA LYS A 18 16.97 4.72 -13.63
C LYS A 18 15.66 4.20 -14.23
N LYS A 19 15.44 2.87 -14.14
CA LYS A 19 14.19 2.26 -14.59
C LYS A 19 13.05 3.11 -14.03
N GLN A 20 12.25 3.67 -14.93
CA GLN A 20 11.02 4.33 -14.54
C GLN A 20 10.17 3.25 -13.89
N ILE A 21 10.06 3.29 -12.56
CA ILE A 21 9.13 2.43 -11.84
C ILE A 21 7.78 2.88 -12.36
N VAL A 22 7.19 2.08 -13.25
CA VAL A 22 5.80 2.28 -13.65
C VAL A 22 5.02 2.29 -12.35
N PRO A 23 4.26 3.36 -12.02
CA PRO A 23 3.46 3.34 -10.81
C PRO A 23 2.55 2.12 -10.93
N THR A 24 2.77 1.15 -10.04
CA THR A 24 1.94 -0.05 -9.95
C THR A 24 0.50 0.44 -9.94
N PRO A 25 -0.39 -0.08 -10.80
CA PRO A 25 -1.78 0.37 -10.83
C PRO A 25 -2.29 0.34 -9.40
N ILE A 26 -2.83 1.47 -8.94
CA ILE A 26 -3.24 1.68 -7.55
C ILE A 26 -4.08 0.47 -7.15
N GLN A 27 -3.49 -0.48 -6.43
CA GLN A 27 -4.24 -1.56 -5.85
C GLN A 27 -5.23 -0.88 -4.92
N ARG A 28 -6.52 -1.20 -5.07
CA ARG A 28 -7.55 -0.57 -4.24
C ARG A 28 -7.16 -0.77 -2.78
N GLY A 29 -7.08 0.34 -2.04
CA GLY A 29 -6.71 0.33 -0.64
C GLY A 29 -7.64 -0.56 0.17
N LEU A 30 -7.08 -1.10 1.25
CA LEU A 30 -7.77 -1.87 2.26
C LEU A 30 -8.23 -0.91 3.34
N ASN A 31 -9.54 -0.85 3.56
CA ASN A 31 -10.13 0.02 4.54
C ASN A 31 -10.35 -0.76 5.84
N VAL A 32 -9.91 -0.19 6.96
CA VAL A 32 -10.32 -0.64 8.29
C VAL A 32 -11.47 0.23 8.75
N GLU A 33 -12.61 -0.37 9.03
CA GLU A 33 -13.88 0.33 9.26
C GLU A 33 -14.58 -0.24 10.48
N ALA A 34 -15.20 0.64 11.28
CA ALA A 34 -16.07 0.29 12.40
C ALA A 34 -17.54 0.39 11.98
N TRP A 35 -18.37 -0.50 12.51
CA TRP A 35 -19.77 -0.63 12.12
C TRP A 35 -20.72 -0.31 13.26
N THR A 36 -21.82 0.34 12.90
CA THR A 36 -22.97 0.52 13.79
C THR A 36 -23.69 -0.80 14.01
N ALA A 37 -24.48 -0.88 15.08
CA ALA A 37 -25.34 -2.04 15.35
C ALA A 37 -26.40 -2.28 14.25
N SER A 38 -26.73 -1.27 13.44
CA SER A 38 -27.68 -1.40 12.32
C SER A 38 -27.02 -1.91 11.03
N GLY A 39 -25.72 -2.18 11.04
CA GLY A 39 -25.01 -2.70 9.87
C GLY A 39 -24.64 -1.62 8.85
N SER A 40 -24.40 -0.38 9.29
CA SER A 40 -23.78 0.66 8.48
C SER A 40 -22.36 0.95 8.95
N ILE A 41 -21.50 1.47 8.07
CA ILE A 41 -20.18 1.97 8.50
C ILE A 41 -20.41 3.19 9.39
N GLU A 42 -19.92 3.13 10.62
CA GLU A 42 -19.91 4.27 11.53
C GLU A 42 -18.66 5.11 11.28
N TRP A 43 -17.48 4.47 11.24
CA TRP A 43 -16.19 5.12 11.09
C TRP A 43 -15.30 4.44 10.05
N HIS A 44 -14.55 5.25 9.31
CA HIS A 44 -13.40 4.82 8.53
C HIS A 44 -12.12 5.13 9.33
N LEU A 45 -11.42 4.09 9.79
CA LEU A 45 -10.27 4.24 10.68
C LEU A 45 -8.96 4.42 9.92
N ALA A 46 -8.78 3.68 8.82
CA ALA A 46 -7.55 3.75 8.01
C ALA A 46 -7.75 3.19 6.60
N THR A 47 -6.92 3.64 5.66
CA THR A 47 -6.68 3.00 4.36
C THR A 47 -5.23 2.52 4.27
N VAL A 48 -5.02 1.25 3.92
CA VAL A 48 -3.70 0.60 3.86
C VAL A 48 -3.52 -0.08 2.50
N TRP A 49 -2.32 -0.02 1.91
CA TRP A 49 -2.06 -0.57 0.56
C TRP A 49 -1.30 -1.90 0.54
N SER A 50 -0.98 -2.48 1.71
CA SER A 50 -0.45 -3.84 1.86
C SER A 50 -1.45 -4.69 2.65
N PHE A 51 -1.59 -5.94 2.23
CA PHE A 51 -2.51 -6.89 2.84
C PHE A 51 -2.10 -7.26 4.27
N GLU A 52 -0.82 -7.54 4.47
CA GLU A 52 -0.24 -7.88 5.76
C GLU A 52 -0.35 -6.72 6.74
N LEU A 53 -0.07 -5.50 6.28
CA LEU A 53 -0.25 -4.30 7.10
C LEU A 53 -1.73 -4.05 7.43
N GLY A 54 -2.65 -4.36 6.51
CA GLY A 54 -4.09 -4.27 6.76
C GLY A 54 -4.54 -5.12 7.95
N HIS A 55 -4.01 -6.34 8.08
CA HIS A 55 -4.29 -7.20 9.24
C HIS A 55 -3.72 -6.63 10.54
N LEU A 56 -2.48 -6.13 10.53
CA LEU A 56 -1.89 -5.50 11.72
C LEU A 56 -2.68 -4.28 12.18
N VAL A 57 -3.15 -3.45 11.24
CA VAL A 57 -3.98 -2.28 11.57
C VAL A 57 -5.34 -2.72 12.09
N LEU A 58 -5.95 -3.77 11.52
CA LEU A 58 -7.21 -4.32 12.04
C LEU A 58 -7.06 -4.82 13.48
N ASP A 59 -5.98 -5.55 13.80
CA ASP A 59 -5.72 -6.07 15.14
C ASP A 59 -5.43 -4.95 16.14
N ALA A 60 -4.67 -3.93 15.73
CA ALA A 60 -4.46 -2.73 16.53
C ALA A 60 -5.77 -1.99 16.79
N ALA A 61 -6.61 -1.82 15.77
CA ALA A 61 -7.92 -1.19 15.90
C ALA A 61 -8.84 -1.97 16.85
N ALA A 62 -8.86 -3.30 16.78
CA ALA A 62 -9.64 -4.13 17.71
C ALA A 62 -9.19 -3.99 19.16
N THR A 63 -7.90 -3.75 19.39
CA THR A 63 -7.37 -3.46 20.74
C THR A 63 -7.81 -2.10 21.26
N LEU A 64 -7.89 -1.09 20.38
CA LEU A 64 -8.30 0.27 20.74
C LEU A 64 -9.82 0.43 20.88
N TYR A 65 -10.60 -0.36 20.14
CA TYR A 65 -12.05 -0.27 20.05
C TYR A 65 -12.70 -1.65 20.28
N PRO A 66 -12.61 -2.21 21.50
CA PRO A 66 -13.06 -3.58 21.75
C PRO A 66 -14.57 -3.77 21.58
N ASP A 67 -15.38 -2.74 21.85
CA ASP A 67 -16.83 -2.84 21.81
C ASP A 67 -17.43 -2.65 20.40
N GLN A 68 -16.57 -2.46 19.40
CA GLN A 68 -16.96 -2.17 18.01
C GLN A 68 -16.77 -3.40 17.12
N GLU A 69 -17.74 -3.64 16.24
CA GLU A 69 -17.51 -4.55 15.12
C GLU A 69 -16.59 -3.86 14.11
N LEU A 70 -15.48 -4.51 13.77
CA LEU A 70 -14.48 -3.98 12.85
C LEU A 70 -14.31 -4.88 11.64
N THR A 71 -14.10 -4.28 10.47
CA THR A 71 -13.81 -5.02 9.24
C THR A 71 -12.63 -4.45 8.49
N LEU A 72 -11.85 -5.34 7.87
CA LEU A 72 -10.93 -5.02 6.78
C LEU A 72 -11.64 -5.27 5.45
N ARG A 73 -11.80 -4.23 4.64
CA ARG A 73 -12.53 -4.28 3.37
C ARG A 73 -11.67 -3.85 2.19
N GLN A 74 -11.92 -4.45 1.04
CA GLN A 74 -11.40 -3.97 -0.23
C GLN A 74 -12.57 -3.76 -1.19
N ALA A 75 -12.77 -2.51 -1.62
CA ALA A 75 -13.95 -2.10 -2.38
C ALA A 75 -15.26 -2.47 -1.65
N CYS A 76 -16.00 -3.47 -2.16
CA CYS A 76 -17.27 -3.93 -1.61
C CYS A 76 -17.19 -5.27 -0.88
N ARG A 77 -15.98 -5.85 -0.75
CA ARG A 77 -15.77 -7.17 -0.13
C ARG A 77 -15.12 -7.01 1.24
N VAL A 78 -15.70 -7.63 2.27
CA VAL A 78 -15.05 -7.84 3.56
C VAL A 78 -14.06 -9.00 3.42
N ILE A 79 -12.81 -8.75 3.78
CA ILE A 79 -11.74 -9.74 3.74
C ILE A 79 -11.51 -10.35 5.12
N ALA A 80 -11.65 -9.55 6.18
CA ALA A 80 -11.60 -10.01 7.56
C ALA A 80 -12.60 -9.22 8.41
N LYS A 81 -13.20 -9.88 9.41
CA LYS A 81 -14.13 -9.30 10.37
C LYS A 81 -13.71 -9.68 11.78
N ARG A 82 -13.74 -8.71 12.69
CA ARG A 82 -13.59 -8.87 14.14
C ARG A 82 -14.92 -8.49 14.76
N GLU A 83 -15.55 -9.46 15.40
CA GLU A 83 -16.77 -9.21 16.17
C GLU A 83 -16.39 -8.64 17.54
N LYS A 84 -17.33 -7.91 18.12
CA LYS A 84 -17.25 -7.49 19.51
C LYS A 84 -17.17 -8.72 20.43
N PRO A 85 -16.47 -8.64 21.57
CA PRO A 85 -16.52 -9.67 22.61
C PRO A 85 -17.95 -9.89 23.12
N GLU A 86 -18.26 -11.13 23.54
CA GLU A 86 -19.51 -11.48 24.24
C GLU A 86 -19.55 -10.94 25.68
#